data_AF-A0AAW6CRS6-F1
#
_entry.id   AF-A0AAW6CRS6-F1
#
_cell.length_a   1.000
_cell.length_b   1.000
_cell.length_c   1.000
_cell.angle_alpha   90.00
_cell.angle_beta   90.00
_cell.angle_gamma   90.00
#
_symmetry.space_group_name_H-M   'P 1'
#
loop_
_entity.id
_entity.type
_entity.pdbx_description
1 polymer ?
#
loop_
_entity_poly.entity_id
_entity_poly.type
_entity_poly.pdbx_seq_one_letter_code
_entity_poly.pdbx_strand_id
1 'polypeptide(L)'
;LLPVLAMSAWGAVPDGLDITFPPLWTPTAKEVAEIAKTKSEAIVSGYQAGLLNVDTAQKELKKLADETGMFDSISEEEIAANAGKTYQDVTALRDPLAGMGYGGEVSAPFESIAQDAAVMDYPGQPREKNGRFSEGKMLTEGIKSGKIPLLDRTVGRNQTVTAMGQDGSMERYKLAPGSKITDAYIFAGGPGQKPISVAHFLEGKTGIPASQWRKAQGHGVVLNAGAQKGAVLHWFEANGEMYSVKVVKWE
;
A
#
# COMPACT_ATOMS: atom_id res chain seq x y z
N LEU A 1 61.25 -33.25 7.17
CA LEU A 1 61.76 -34.42 6.41
C LEU A 1 63.15 -34.16 5.82
N LEU A 2 63.41 -33.03 5.16
CA LEU A 2 64.72 -32.73 4.53
C LEU A 2 65.94 -32.69 5.47
N PRO A 3 65.89 -32.11 6.68
CA PRO A 3 67.02 -32.19 7.61
C PRO A 3 67.39 -33.63 8.00
N VAL A 4 66.38 -34.50 8.10
CA VAL A 4 66.55 -35.93 8.40
C VAL A 4 67.15 -36.65 7.20
N LEU A 5 66.74 -36.31 5.97
CA LEU A 5 67.33 -36.84 4.74
C LEU A 5 68.78 -36.37 4.55
N ALA A 6 69.08 -35.10 4.83
CA ALA A 6 70.44 -34.56 4.77
C ALA A 6 71.35 -35.23 5.81
N MET A 7 70.87 -35.42 7.05
CA MET A 7 71.59 -36.18 8.07
C MET A 7 71.83 -37.64 7.65
N SER A 8 70.85 -38.28 6.98
CA SER A 8 70.98 -39.66 6.50
C SER A 8 71.89 -39.83 5.28
N ALA A 9 71.95 -38.85 4.38
CA ALA A 9 72.70 -38.94 3.12
C ALA A 9 74.11 -38.35 3.21
N TRP A 10 74.28 -37.27 3.99
CA TRP A 10 75.53 -36.52 4.08
C TRP A 10 76.17 -36.54 5.46
N GLY A 11 75.51 -37.13 6.46
CA GLY A 11 76.03 -37.21 7.83
C GLY A 11 76.07 -35.87 8.58
N ALA A 12 75.68 -34.79 7.92
CA ALA A 12 75.59 -33.44 8.46
C ALA A 12 74.48 -32.66 7.74
N VAL A 13 73.85 -31.74 8.45
CA VAL A 13 72.92 -30.77 7.85
C VAL A 13 73.72 -29.51 7.53
N PRO A 14 73.75 -29.04 6.27
CA PRO A 14 74.44 -27.79 5.92
C PRO A 14 73.81 -26.60 6.64
N ASP A 15 74.64 -25.76 7.25
CA ASP A 15 74.19 -24.49 7.86
C ASP A 15 73.73 -23.54 6.76
N GLY A 16 72.45 -23.14 6.79
CA GLY A 16 71.83 -22.26 5.79
C GLY A 16 71.05 -22.96 4.68
N LEU A 17 70.70 -24.25 4.82
CA LEU A 17 69.75 -24.92 3.95
C LEU A 17 68.34 -24.33 4.12
N ASP A 18 67.98 -23.40 3.25
CA ASP A 18 66.61 -22.87 3.11
C ASP A 18 66.01 -23.32 1.78
N ILE A 19 64.74 -23.72 1.81
CA ILE A 19 64.02 -24.16 0.61
C ILE A 19 62.87 -23.20 0.41
N THR A 20 63.05 -22.31 -0.56
CA THR A 20 61.98 -21.46 -1.05
C THR A 20 61.22 -22.22 -2.12
N PHE A 21 60.09 -22.81 -1.74
CA PHE A 21 59.17 -23.34 -2.73
C PHE A 21 58.62 -22.16 -3.55
N PRO A 22 58.75 -22.18 -4.89
CA PRO A 22 58.01 -21.21 -5.69
C PRO A 22 56.51 -21.41 -5.40
N PRO A 23 55.73 -20.33 -5.31
CA PRO A 23 54.31 -20.45 -5.00
C PRO A 23 53.67 -21.38 -6.04
N LEU A 24 53.05 -22.46 -5.56
CA LEU A 24 52.25 -23.35 -6.37
C LEU A 24 51.04 -22.53 -6.83
N TRP A 25 51.10 -22.05 -8.07
CA TRP A 25 50.05 -21.31 -8.79
C TRP A 25 49.08 -20.53 -7.87
N THR A 26 49.40 -19.27 -7.59
CA THR A 26 48.43 -18.38 -6.93
C THR A 26 47.33 -18.02 -7.94
N PRO A 27 46.04 -18.22 -7.62
CA PRO A 27 44.97 -17.79 -8.50
C PRO A 27 45.14 -16.31 -8.81
N THR A 28 44.95 -15.95 -10.07
CA THR A 28 45.01 -14.56 -10.49
C THR A 28 43.90 -13.77 -9.81
N ALA A 29 44.06 -12.45 -9.65
CA ALA A 29 43.02 -11.62 -9.04
C ALA A 29 41.65 -11.75 -9.74
N LYS A 30 41.64 -12.09 -11.04
CA LYS A 30 40.42 -12.38 -11.80
C LYS A 30 39.75 -13.68 -11.35
N GLU A 31 40.52 -14.76 -11.21
CA GLU A 31 40.00 -16.04 -10.74
C GLU A 31 39.50 -15.94 -9.30
N VAL A 32 40.22 -15.23 -8.42
CA VAL A 32 39.75 -14.97 -7.05
C VAL A 32 38.41 -14.20 -7.05
N ALA A 33 38.28 -13.19 -7.91
CA ALA A 33 37.03 -12.43 -8.02
C ALA A 33 35.87 -13.29 -8.58
N GLU A 34 36.13 -14.16 -9.55
CA GLU A 34 35.12 -15.08 -10.09
C GLU A 34 34.69 -16.13 -9.06
N ILE A 35 35.63 -16.65 -8.27
CA ILE A 35 35.35 -17.57 -7.17
C ILE A 35 34.50 -16.87 -6.10
N ALA A 36 34.89 -15.65 -5.71
CA ALA A 36 34.15 -14.85 -4.73
C ALA A 36 32.71 -14.62 -5.19
N LYS A 37 32.53 -14.15 -6.43
CA LYS A 37 31.22 -13.90 -7.02
C LYS A 37 30.36 -15.17 -7.00
N THR A 38 30.89 -16.29 -7.51
CA THR A 38 30.12 -17.53 -7.65
C THR A 38 29.70 -18.10 -6.29
N LYS A 39 30.61 -18.09 -5.31
CA LYS A 39 30.31 -18.58 -3.96
C LYS A 39 29.34 -17.66 -3.22
N SER A 40 29.51 -16.34 -3.33
CA SER A 40 28.59 -15.36 -2.72
C SER A 40 27.20 -15.44 -3.33
N GLU A 41 27.07 -15.60 -4.65
CA GLU A 41 25.77 -15.77 -5.32
C GLU A 41 25.02 -17.02 -4.84
N ALA A 42 25.73 -18.13 -4.60
CA ALA A 42 25.14 -19.34 -4.01
C ALA A 42 24.59 -19.09 -2.59
N ILE A 43 25.29 -18.31 -1.77
CA ILE A 43 24.83 -17.96 -0.42
C ILE A 43 23.63 -17.01 -0.48
N VAL A 44 23.70 -15.97 -1.32
CA VAL A 44 22.63 -14.98 -1.47
C VAL A 44 21.35 -15.62 -2.02
N SER A 45 21.46 -16.53 -2.99
CA SER A 45 20.30 -17.24 -3.52
C SER A 45 19.64 -18.15 -2.47
N GLY A 46 20.42 -18.88 -1.67
CA GLY A 46 19.89 -19.64 -0.54
C GLY A 46 19.22 -18.77 0.53
N TYR A 47 19.79 -17.60 0.82
CA TYR A 47 19.21 -16.62 1.74
C TYR A 47 17.89 -16.03 1.22
N GLN A 48 17.84 -15.59 -0.04
CA GLN A 48 16.62 -15.04 -0.65
C GLN A 48 15.51 -16.08 -0.80
N ALA A 49 15.87 -17.35 -1.03
CA ALA A 49 14.94 -18.47 -1.04
C ALA A 49 14.36 -18.79 0.36
N GLY A 50 14.88 -18.17 1.42
CA GLY A 50 14.48 -18.42 2.80
C GLY A 50 15.05 -19.70 3.39
N LEU A 51 16.07 -20.30 2.76
CA LEU A 51 16.76 -21.49 3.28
C LEU A 51 17.79 -21.15 4.36
N LEU A 52 18.30 -19.91 4.35
CA LEU A 52 19.26 -19.41 5.33
C LEU A 52 18.67 -18.23 6.11
N ASN A 53 18.96 -18.17 7.41
CA ASN A 53 18.74 -16.97 8.22
C ASN A 53 19.84 -15.93 7.92
N VAL A 54 19.60 -14.67 8.31
CA VAL A 54 20.56 -13.56 8.09
C VAL A 54 21.91 -13.87 8.74
N ASP A 55 21.92 -14.35 9.98
CA ASP A 55 23.14 -14.67 10.71
C ASP A 55 23.93 -15.82 10.09
N THR A 56 23.23 -16.87 9.63
CA THR A 56 23.87 -18.00 8.93
C THR A 56 24.48 -17.56 7.61
N ALA A 57 23.77 -16.73 6.83
CA ALA A 57 24.30 -16.19 5.57
C ALA A 57 25.53 -15.30 5.80
N GLN A 58 25.50 -14.44 6.83
CA GLN A 58 26.63 -13.60 7.21
C GLN A 58 27.85 -14.43 7.67
N LYS A 59 27.64 -15.51 8.43
CA LYS A 59 28.72 -16.45 8.83
C LYS A 59 29.35 -17.14 7.63
N GLU A 60 28.53 -17.63 6.69
CA GLU A 60 29.06 -18.27 5.47
C GLU A 60 29.80 -17.28 4.57
N LEU A 61 29.33 -16.04 4.45
CA LEU A 61 30.06 -14.98 3.74
C LEU A 61 31.40 -14.65 4.40
N LYS A 62 31.44 -14.59 5.74
CA LYS A 62 32.68 -14.33 6.49
C LYS A 62 33.71 -15.43 6.32
N LYS A 63 33.30 -16.70 6.22
CA LYS A 63 34.23 -17.82 5.90
C LYS A 63 34.90 -17.66 4.54
N LEU A 64 34.30 -16.93 3.60
CA LEU A 64 34.92 -16.64 2.30
C LEU A 64 36.01 -15.56 2.39
N ALA A 65 36.13 -14.84 3.52
CA ALA A 65 37.14 -13.81 3.70
C ALA A 65 38.56 -14.37 3.64
N ASP A 66 38.79 -15.55 4.20
CA ASP A 66 40.10 -16.20 4.20
C ASP A 66 40.60 -16.54 2.79
N GLU A 67 39.68 -16.87 1.88
CA GLU A 67 40.02 -17.27 0.51
C GLU A 67 40.01 -16.10 -0.48
N THR A 68 39.17 -15.09 -0.24
CA THR A 68 38.89 -14.02 -1.23
C THR A 68 39.31 -12.62 -0.77
N GLY A 69 39.62 -12.44 0.53
CA GLY A 69 39.85 -11.14 1.14
C GLY A 69 38.61 -10.24 1.21
N MET A 70 37.42 -10.81 1.00
CA MET A 70 36.15 -10.10 0.89
C MET A 70 35.24 -10.47 2.08
N PHE A 71 34.36 -9.56 2.52
CA PHE A 71 33.44 -9.77 3.66
C PHE A 71 34.09 -9.82 5.06
N ASP A 72 35.35 -9.40 5.21
CA ASP A 72 36.03 -9.32 6.52
C ASP A 72 35.43 -8.27 7.46
N SER A 73 34.74 -7.26 6.91
CA SER A 73 34.10 -6.19 7.70
C SER A 73 32.86 -6.64 8.50
N ILE A 74 32.39 -7.88 8.31
CA ILE A 74 31.22 -8.41 9.03
C ILE A 74 31.64 -8.78 10.46
N SER A 75 31.17 -8.01 11.44
CA SER A 75 31.52 -8.22 12.85
C SER A 75 30.69 -9.36 13.48
N GLU A 76 31.22 -10.00 14.53
CA GLU A 76 30.47 -11.06 15.24
C GLU A 76 29.25 -10.50 15.98
N GLU A 77 29.32 -9.23 16.40
CA GLU A 77 28.22 -8.52 17.04
C GLU A 77 27.05 -8.29 16.08
N GLU A 78 27.33 -7.93 14.82
CA GLU A 78 26.29 -7.78 13.79
C GLU A 78 25.61 -9.13 13.50
N ILE A 79 26.40 -10.20 13.43
CA ILE A 79 25.90 -11.56 13.24
C ILE A 79 24.98 -11.97 14.41
N ALA A 80 25.38 -11.67 15.65
CA ALA A 80 24.58 -11.97 16.83
C ALA A 80 23.28 -11.15 16.86
N ALA A 81 23.32 -9.88 16.47
CA ALA A 81 22.14 -9.01 16.43
C ALA A 81 21.10 -9.42 15.36
N ASN A 82 21.52 -10.19 14.36
CA ASN A 82 20.68 -10.70 13.30
C ASN A 82 20.31 -12.18 13.45
N ALA A 83 20.64 -12.79 14.60
CA ALA A 83 20.30 -14.17 14.90
C ALA A 83 18.78 -14.42 14.77
N GLY A 84 18.42 -15.41 13.95
CA GLY A 84 17.03 -15.83 13.78
C GLY A 84 16.15 -14.91 12.93
N LYS A 85 16.70 -13.83 12.35
CA LYS A 85 15.96 -13.02 11.37
C LYS A 85 15.96 -13.73 10.02
N THR A 86 14.78 -13.88 9.41
CA THR A 86 14.65 -14.43 8.07
C THR A 86 14.69 -13.33 7.00
N TYR A 87 14.89 -13.69 5.73
CA TYR A 87 14.82 -12.73 4.62
C TYR A 87 13.48 -11.98 4.58
N GLN A 88 12.38 -12.66 4.89
CA GLN A 88 11.05 -12.04 4.95
C GLN A 88 10.98 -11.01 6.08
N ASP A 89 11.56 -11.28 7.25
CA ASP A 89 11.52 -10.36 8.39
C ASP A 89 12.30 -9.05 8.14
N VAL A 90 13.39 -9.13 7.39
CA VAL A 90 14.21 -7.95 7.05
C VAL A 90 13.59 -7.13 5.91
N THR A 91 12.89 -7.80 4.98
CA THR A 91 12.27 -7.14 3.82
C THR A 91 10.82 -6.71 4.05
N ALA A 92 10.15 -7.23 5.09
CA ALA A 92 8.78 -6.90 5.37
C ALA A 92 8.63 -5.44 5.84
N LEU A 93 7.84 -4.65 5.11
CA LEU A 93 7.22 -3.43 5.63
C LEU A 93 6.11 -3.83 6.62
N ARG A 94 6.47 -4.23 7.85
CA ARG A 94 5.49 -4.57 8.88
C ARG A 94 4.91 -3.30 9.51
N ASP A 95 3.59 -3.22 9.57
CA ASP A 95 2.85 -2.17 10.28
C ASP A 95 2.93 -2.43 11.80
N PRO A 96 3.62 -1.58 12.58
CA PRO A 96 3.78 -1.75 14.02
C PRO A 96 2.45 -1.70 14.80
N LEU A 97 1.36 -1.18 14.20
CA LEU A 97 0.04 -1.16 14.82
C LEU A 97 -0.71 -2.50 14.70
N ALA A 98 -0.31 -3.39 13.78
CA ALA A 98 -1.01 -4.64 13.49
C ALA A 98 -0.64 -5.79 14.46
N GLY A 99 0.14 -5.54 15.51
CA GLY A 99 0.50 -6.55 16.51
C GLY A 99 1.37 -7.70 15.98
N MET A 100 1.91 -7.60 14.77
CA MET A 100 2.84 -8.57 14.21
C MET A 100 4.27 -8.20 14.63
N GLY A 101 4.63 -8.39 15.90
CA GLY A 101 6.00 -8.18 16.39
C GLY A 101 6.99 -9.20 15.81
N TYR A 102 8.27 -8.80 15.69
CA TYR A 102 9.38 -9.71 15.37
C TYR A 102 9.36 -10.88 16.35
N GLY A 103 9.41 -12.12 15.84
CA GLY A 103 9.37 -13.34 16.63
C GLY A 103 10.60 -13.52 17.52
N GLY A 104 10.68 -12.72 18.59
CA GLY A 104 11.75 -12.71 19.59
C GLY A 104 11.30 -12.32 21.00
N GLU A 105 10.03 -11.94 21.19
CA GLU A 105 9.43 -11.94 22.52
C GLU A 105 8.86 -13.34 22.77
N VAL A 106 9.31 -13.93 23.88
CA VAL A 106 8.90 -15.22 24.45
C VAL A 106 7.59 -15.67 23.83
N SER A 107 7.62 -16.78 23.09
CA SER A 107 6.41 -17.47 22.64
C SER A 107 5.53 -17.64 23.87
N ALA A 108 4.59 -16.73 24.04
CA ALA A 108 3.59 -16.83 25.07
C ALA A 108 2.95 -18.20 24.79
N PRO A 109 2.85 -19.10 25.79
CA PRO A 109 2.37 -20.47 25.58
C PRO A 109 1.13 -20.42 24.69
N PHE A 110 0.96 -21.35 23.75
CA PHE A 110 -0.12 -21.31 22.74
C PHE A 110 -1.49 -20.89 23.31
N GLU A 111 -1.76 -21.25 24.57
CA GLU A 111 -2.93 -20.82 25.35
C GLU A 111 -3.04 -19.31 25.63
N SER A 112 -1.93 -18.59 25.81
CA SER A 112 -1.89 -17.13 26.01
C SER A 112 -2.02 -16.30 24.72
N ILE A 113 -1.63 -16.85 23.55
CA ILE A 113 -1.95 -16.23 22.24
C ILE A 113 -3.44 -16.44 21.93
N ALA A 114 -4.01 -17.56 22.39
CA ALA A 114 -5.43 -17.87 22.29
C ALA A 114 -6.30 -17.20 23.38
N GLN A 115 -5.70 -16.63 24.43
CA GLN A 115 -6.41 -15.85 25.45
C GLN A 115 -6.65 -14.44 24.92
N ASP A 116 -7.72 -14.29 24.12
CA ASP A 116 -8.61 -13.11 24.01
C ASP A 116 -8.00 -11.68 24.00
N ALA A 117 -6.70 -11.51 23.79
CA ALA A 117 -6.05 -10.21 23.65
C ALA A 117 -6.43 -9.52 22.32
N ALA A 118 -7.04 -10.29 21.41
CA ALA A 118 -7.68 -9.80 20.18
C ALA A 118 -9.19 -9.51 20.34
N VAL A 119 -9.76 -9.60 21.55
CA VAL A 119 -11.15 -9.19 21.85
C VAL A 119 -11.13 -7.82 22.52
N MET A 120 -10.47 -6.86 21.87
CA MET A 120 -10.94 -5.49 22.00
C MET A 120 -12.25 -5.43 21.21
N ASP A 121 -13.37 -5.55 21.92
CA ASP A 121 -14.70 -5.36 21.36
C ASP A 121 -14.83 -3.88 20.98
N TYR A 122 -14.31 -3.54 19.80
CA TYR A 122 -14.43 -2.17 19.30
C TYR A 122 -15.92 -1.88 19.13
N PRO A 123 -16.44 -0.80 19.73
CA PRO A 123 -17.84 -0.45 19.60
C PRO A 123 -18.20 -0.29 18.11
N GLY A 124 -19.12 -1.14 17.63
CA GLY A 124 -19.58 -1.15 16.23
C GLY A 124 -19.18 -2.37 15.39
N GLN A 125 -18.47 -3.36 15.95
CA GLN A 125 -18.23 -4.63 15.23
C GLN A 125 -19.52 -5.45 15.09
N PRO A 126 -19.78 -6.10 13.94
CA PRO A 126 -20.94 -6.97 13.73
C PRO A 126 -20.71 -8.36 14.35
N ARG A 127 -20.38 -8.39 15.64
CA ARG A 127 -20.17 -9.62 16.41
C ARG A 127 -21.23 -9.70 17.50
N GLU A 128 -21.74 -10.90 17.73
CA GLU A 128 -22.57 -11.21 18.89
C GLU A 128 -21.68 -11.33 20.14
N LYS A 129 -22.29 -11.18 21.33
CA LYS A 129 -21.60 -11.30 22.64
C LYS A 129 -20.94 -12.68 22.87
N ASN A 130 -21.27 -13.68 22.05
CA ASN A 130 -20.71 -15.04 22.08
C ASN A 130 -19.60 -15.26 21.03
N GLY A 131 -19.08 -14.20 20.41
CA GLY A 131 -18.01 -14.27 19.42
C GLY A 131 -18.43 -14.79 18.04
N ARG A 132 -19.70 -15.17 17.85
CA ARG A 132 -20.23 -15.50 16.53
C ARG A 132 -20.40 -14.22 15.70
N PHE A 133 -20.10 -14.36 14.41
CA PHE A 133 -20.45 -13.32 13.45
C PHE A 133 -21.98 -13.19 13.46
N SER A 134 -22.51 -11.98 13.70
CA SER A 134 -23.95 -11.81 13.60
C SER A 134 -24.35 -12.07 12.15
N GLU A 135 -25.32 -12.95 11.94
CA GLU A 135 -25.82 -13.24 10.59
C GLU A 135 -26.41 -11.96 9.99
N GLY A 136 -25.62 -11.32 9.12
CA GLY A 136 -26.11 -10.60 7.97
C GLY A 136 -27.13 -9.49 8.23
N LYS A 137 -26.76 -8.45 8.98
CA LYS A 137 -26.96 -7.11 8.42
C LYS A 137 -25.67 -6.75 7.70
N MET A 138 -25.61 -7.02 6.39
CA MET A 138 -24.72 -6.24 5.53
C MET A 138 -24.88 -4.78 5.94
N LEU A 139 -23.77 -4.10 6.19
CA LEU A 139 -23.74 -2.66 6.32
C LEU A 139 -24.26 -2.06 4.99
N THR A 140 -25.58 -1.94 4.89
CA THR A 140 -26.25 -0.94 4.05
C THR A 140 -26.07 0.46 4.66
N GLU A 141 -25.21 0.61 5.66
CA GLU A 141 -24.55 1.86 5.98
C GLU A 141 -23.23 1.95 5.23
N GLY A 142 -23.32 1.97 3.89
CA GLY A 142 -22.25 2.61 3.13
C GLY A 142 -22.07 4.01 3.71
N ILE A 143 -20.83 4.38 4.05
CA ILE A 143 -20.39 5.68 4.60
C ILE A 143 -21.56 6.66 4.55
N LYS A 144 -22.26 6.86 5.68
CA LYS A 144 -23.29 7.90 5.81
C LYS A 144 -22.55 9.22 5.64
N SER A 145 -22.29 9.58 4.39
CA SER A 145 -21.87 10.91 4.01
C SER A 145 -23.01 11.80 4.45
N GLY A 146 -22.82 12.50 5.56
CA GLY A 146 -23.77 13.52 5.99
C GLY A 146 -24.11 14.39 4.80
N LYS A 147 -25.39 14.55 4.53
CA LYS A 147 -25.87 15.52 3.54
C LYS A 147 -25.34 16.87 3.99
N ILE A 148 -24.50 17.51 3.18
CA ILE A 148 -24.02 18.86 3.49
C ILE A 148 -25.13 19.80 3.01
N PRO A 149 -25.86 20.50 3.90
CA PRO A 149 -26.94 21.39 3.49
C PRO A 149 -26.37 22.57 2.70
N LEU A 150 -27.07 22.99 1.65
CA LEU A 150 -26.80 24.22 0.91
C LEU A 150 -27.85 25.24 1.27
N LEU A 151 -27.45 26.51 1.25
CA LEU A 151 -28.42 27.61 1.31
C LEU A 151 -29.30 27.57 0.06
N ASP A 152 -30.56 27.95 0.23
CA ASP A 152 -31.51 28.10 -0.85
C ASP A 152 -30.94 28.98 -1.96
N ARG A 153 -30.97 28.47 -3.19
CA ARG A 153 -30.41 29.17 -4.35
C ARG A 153 -31.54 29.72 -5.20
N THR A 154 -31.49 31.02 -5.49
CA THR A 154 -32.44 31.63 -6.44
C THR A 154 -31.96 31.34 -7.86
N VAL A 155 -32.84 30.77 -8.69
CA VAL A 155 -32.52 30.44 -10.08
C VAL A 155 -32.35 31.73 -10.90
N GLY A 156 -31.18 31.90 -11.50
CA GLY A 156 -30.89 33.01 -12.41
C GLY A 156 -31.72 32.95 -13.69
N ARG A 157 -31.92 34.10 -14.35
CA ARG A 157 -32.63 34.16 -15.64
C ARG A 157 -31.93 33.26 -16.66
N ASN A 158 -32.71 32.42 -17.36
CA ASN A 158 -32.29 31.57 -18.48
C ASN A 158 -31.45 30.32 -18.14
N GLN A 159 -31.50 29.77 -16.92
CA GLN A 159 -30.97 28.43 -16.68
C GLN A 159 -31.84 27.35 -17.36
N THR A 160 -31.18 26.46 -18.11
CA THR A 160 -31.81 25.30 -18.76
C THR A 160 -31.49 24.02 -18.00
N VAL A 161 -32.49 23.18 -17.80
CA VAL A 161 -32.39 21.83 -17.25
C VAL A 161 -32.56 20.82 -18.35
N THR A 162 -31.82 19.72 -18.23
CA THR A 162 -32.02 18.56 -19.08
C THR A 162 -32.91 17.56 -18.35
N ALA A 163 -34.04 17.15 -18.90
CA ALA A 163 -34.89 16.13 -18.31
C ALA A 163 -35.09 14.98 -19.28
N MET A 164 -35.44 13.81 -18.75
CA MET A 164 -35.96 12.74 -19.58
C MET A 164 -37.42 13.09 -19.92
N GLY A 165 -37.72 13.17 -21.21
CA GLY A 165 -39.07 13.27 -21.75
C GLY A 165 -39.86 11.98 -21.52
N GLN A 166 -41.18 12.02 -21.72
CA GLN A 166 -42.07 10.85 -21.53
C GLN A 166 -41.78 9.70 -22.51
N ASP A 167 -41.11 10.01 -23.62
CA ASP A 167 -40.66 9.11 -24.68
C ASP A 167 -39.26 8.51 -24.42
N GLY A 168 -38.63 8.86 -23.28
CA GLY A 168 -37.26 8.46 -22.96
C GLY A 168 -36.18 9.30 -23.64
N SER A 169 -36.54 10.31 -24.44
CA SER A 169 -35.56 11.23 -25.05
C SER A 169 -35.08 12.28 -24.04
N MET A 170 -33.89 12.84 -24.29
CA MET A 170 -33.28 13.82 -23.40
C MET A 170 -33.62 15.23 -23.88
N GLU A 171 -34.62 15.85 -23.27
CA GLU A 171 -35.14 17.16 -23.67
C GLU A 171 -34.64 18.29 -22.76
N ARG A 172 -34.52 19.50 -23.31
CA ARG A 172 -34.09 20.70 -22.58
C ARG A 172 -35.30 21.53 -22.18
N TYR A 173 -35.50 21.69 -20.88
CA TYR A 173 -36.54 22.50 -20.27
C TYR A 173 -35.94 23.77 -19.65
N LYS A 174 -36.74 24.83 -19.50
CA LYS A 174 -36.32 26.05 -18.78
C LYS A 174 -36.72 25.92 -17.32
N LEU A 175 -35.82 26.23 -16.39
CA LEU A 175 -36.26 26.43 -15.00
C LEU A 175 -37.17 27.67 -14.96
N ALA A 176 -38.18 27.63 -14.08
CA ALA A 176 -39.02 28.79 -13.87
C ALA A 176 -38.17 29.95 -13.32
N PRO A 177 -38.06 31.09 -14.03
CA PRO A 177 -37.21 32.20 -13.62
C PRO A 177 -37.71 32.78 -12.30
N GLY A 178 -36.83 32.89 -11.31
CA GLY A 178 -37.17 33.41 -9.97
C GLY A 178 -37.65 32.35 -8.96
N SER A 179 -37.79 31.09 -9.36
CA SER A 179 -38.05 30.00 -8.41
C SER A 179 -36.80 29.72 -7.55
N LYS A 180 -37.03 29.40 -6.27
CA LYS A 180 -35.97 28.97 -5.35
C LYS A 180 -35.76 27.47 -5.49
N ILE A 181 -34.51 27.03 -5.51
CA ILE A 181 -34.17 25.62 -5.28
C ILE A 181 -34.10 25.43 -3.77
N THR A 182 -35.05 24.67 -3.23
CA THR A 182 -35.18 24.39 -1.80
C THR A 182 -34.62 23.01 -1.47
N ASP A 183 -34.28 22.79 -0.20
CA ASP A 183 -33.75 21.53 0.33
C ASP A 183 -32.51 21.01 -0.44
N ALA A 184 -31.66 21.95 -0.85
CA ALA A 184 -30.44 21.63 -1.57
C ALA A 184 -29.40 20.98 -0.64
N TYR A 185 -28.80 19.87 -1.07
CA TYR A 185 -27.69 19.23 -0.35
C TYR A 185 -26.65 18.60 -1.28
N ILE A 186 -25.37 18.61 -0.89
CA ILE A 186 -24.31 17.85 -1.57
C ILE A 186 -24.34 16.41 -1.04
N PHE A 187 -24.27 15.44 -1.95
CA PHE A 187 -24.22 14.02 -1.62
C PHE A 187 -23.00 13.28 -2.20
N ALA A 188 -22.19 13.92 -3.05
CA ALA A 188 -20.89 13.38 -3.49
C ALA A 188 -19.86 14.51 -3.78
N GLY A 189 -18.57 14.23 -3.63
CA GLY A 189 -17.48 15.16 -3.95
C GLY A 189 -17.15 16.23 -2.90
N GLY A 190 -17.81 16.20 -1.73
CA GLY A 190 -17.43 17.00 -0.56
C GLY A 190 -16.46 16.28 0.40
N PRO A 191 -15.90 16.98 1.40
CA PRO A 191 -15.10 16.37 2.45
C PRO A 191 -15.92 15.30 3.19
N GLY A 192 -15.40 14.07 3.26
CA GLY A 192 -16.11 12.92 3.86
C GLY A 192 -17.24 12.32 3.02
N GLN A 193 -17.35 12.71 1.74
CA GLN A 193 -18.35 12.16 0.81
C GLN A 193 -17.74 11.23 -0.23
N LYS A 194 -18.60 10.39 -0.84
CA LYS A 194 -18.15 9.45 -1.89
C LYS A 194 -17.50 10.22 -3.05
N PRO A 195 -16.39 9.70 -3.61
CA PRO A 195 -15.75 10.31 -4.76
C PRO A 195 -16.69 10.27 -5.97
N ILE A 196 -16.62 11.29 -6.80
CA ILE A 196 -17.41 11.37 -8.03
C ILE A 196 -16.68 10.60 -9.11
N SER A 197 -17.26 9.47 -9.57
CA SER A 197 -16.66 8.63 -10.62
C SER A 197 -16.43 9.37 -11.95
N VAL A 198 -17.23 10.40 -12.23
CA VAL A 198 -17.18 11.19 -13.47
C VAL A 198 -16.28 12.44 -13.33
N ALA A 199 -15.62 12.66 -12.19
CA ALA A 199 -14.87 13.90 -11.92
C ALA A 199 -13.74 14.13 -12.94
N HIS A 200 -12.96 13.11 -13.27
CA HIS A 200 -11.88 13.20 -14.27
C HIS A 200 -12.39 13.48 -15.70
N PHE A 201 -13.60 13.03 -16.02
CA PHE A 201 -14.23 13.33 -17.31
C PHE A 201 -14.72 14.78 -17.38
N LEU A 202 -15.23 15.31 -16.26
CA LEU A 202 -15.63 16.72 -16.15
C LEU A 202 -14.40 17.64 -16.21
N GLU A 203 -13.29 17.24 -15.59
CA GLU A 203 -11.99 17.93 -15.67
C GLU A 203 -11.50 18.05 -17.12
N GLY A 204 -11.53 16.96 -17.90
CA GLY A 204 -11.13 16.99 -19.31
C GLY A 204 -11.99 17.90 -20.22
N LYS A 205 -13.24 18.18 -19.84
CA LYS A 205 -14.16 19.04 -20.62
C LYS A 205 -14.12 20.51 -20.25
N THR A 206 -13.79 20.82 -19.01
CA THR A 206 -13.94 22.17 -18.44
C THR A 206 -12.63 22.77 -17.95
N GLY A 207 -11.58 21.96 -17.77
CA GLY A 207 -10.31 22.36 -17.20
C GLY A 207 -10.32 22.56 -15.68
N ILE A 208 -11.42 22.25 -14.99
CA ILE A 208 -11.54 22.38 -13.53
C ILE A 208 -11.11 21.06 -12.86
N PRO A 209 -10.19 21.09 -11.88
CA PRO A 209 -9.63 19.88 -11.28
C PRO A 209 -10.70 18.98 -10.65
N ALA A 210 -10.54 17.66 -10.79
CA ALA A 210 -11.47 16.64 -10.29
C ALA A 210 -11.83 16.79 -8.80
N SER A 211 -10.94 17.36 -8.00
CA SER A 211 -11.10 17.59 -6.55
C SER A 211 -12.07 18.71 -6.18
N GLN A 212 -12.40 19.61 -7.11
CA GLN A 212 -13.28 20.76 -6.87
C GLN A 212 -14.76 20.46 -7.20
N TRP A 213 -15.03 19.32 -7.80
CA TRP A 213 -16.37 18.94 -8.22
C TRP A 213 -17.20 18.42 -7.05
N ARG A 214 -18.40 19.00 -6.90
CA ARG A 214 -19.40 18.58 -5.92
C ARG A 214 -20.68 18.20 -6.65
N LYS A 215 -21.39 17.20 -6.17
CA LYS A 215 -22.67 16.76 -6.75
C LYS A 215 -23.79 17.05 -5.75
N ALA A 216 -24.75 17.84 -6.19
CA ALA A 216 -25.84 18.31 -5.36
C ALA A 216 -27.20 17.93 -5.93
N GLN A 217 -28.17 17.86 -5.02
CA GLN A 217 -29.57 17.56 -5.29
C GLN A 217 -30.45 18.58 -4.55
N GLY A 218 -31.57 18.98 -5.13
CA GLY A 218 -32.54 19.89 -4.52
C GLY A 218 -33.87 19.88 -5.26
N HIS A 219 -34.89 20.49 -4.66
CA HIS A 219 -36.23 20.62 -5.23
C HIS A 219 -36.34 21.94 -5.97
N GLY A 220 -36.82 21.92 -7.22
CA GLY A 220 -36.99 23.11 -8.03
C GLY A 220 -38.23 23.03 -8.92
N VAL A 221 -38.67 24.17 -9.42
CA VAL A 221 -39.82 24.26 -10.33
C VAL A 221 -39.33 24.40 -11.77
N VAL A 222 -39.78 23.51 -12.64
CA VAL A 222 -39.39 23.45 -14.05
C VAL A 222 -40.61 23.73 -14.93
N LEU A 223 -40.42 24.51 -15.99
CA LEU A 223 -41.46 24.78 -16.98
C LEU A 223 -41.50 23.63 -18.00
N ASN A 224 -42.56 22.84 -17.95
CA ASN A 224 -42.83 21.76 -18.90
C ASN A 224 -44.11 22.08 -19.69
N ALA A 225 -43.99 22.26 -21.01
CA ALA A 225 -45.11 22.60 -21.90
C ALA A 225 -45.97 23.81 -21.44
N GLY A 226 -45.35 24.80 -20.78
CA GLY A 226 -46.04 26.00 -20.26
C GLY A 226 -46.62 25.85 -18.84
N ALA A 227 -46.60 24.66 -18.25
CA ALA A 227 -47.00 24.42 -16.86
C ALA A 227 -45.79 24.39 -15.92
N GLN A 228 -45.94 24.97 -14.73
CA GLN A 228 -44.95 24.87 -13.65
C GLN A 228 -45.11 23.51 -12.96
N LYS A 229 -44.08 22.65 -13.02
CA LYS A 229 -44.06 21.36 -12.33
C LYS A 229 -42.92 21.31 -11.32
N GLY A 230 -43.20 20.75 -10.15
CA GLY A 230 -42.16 20.42 -9.16
C GLY A 230 -41.26 19.32 -9.71
N ALA A 231 -39.97 19.41 -9.43
CA ALA A 231 -39.00 18.45 -9.90
C ALA A 231 -37.81 18.36 -8.95
N VAL A 232 -37.31 17.14 -8.79
CA VAL A 232 -36.04 16.87 -8.12
C VAL A 232 -34.91 17.04 -9.12
N LEU A 233 -34.04 18.01 -8.85
CA LEU A 233 -32.92 18.39 -9.69
C LEU A 233 -31.62 17.81 -9.12
N HIS A 234 -30.77 17.28 -10.00
CA HIS A 234 -29.38 16.93 -9.70
C HIS A 234 -28.47 17.81 -10.55
N TRP A 235 -27.43 18.39 -9.96
CA TRP A 235 -26.41 19.14 -10.70
C TRP A 235 -25.01 18.83 -10.17
N PHE A 236 -24.02 19.16 -11.00
CA PHE A 236 -22.64 19.25 -10.56
C PHE A 236 -22.33 20.72 -10.28
N GLU A 237 -21.59 20.99 -9.21
CA GLU A 237 -21.15 22.32 -8.84
C GLU A 237 -19.64 22.36 -8.77
N ALA A 238 -19.07 23.39 -9.38
CA ALA A 238 -17.67 23.75 -9.27
C ALA A 238 -17.58 25.28 -9.22
N ASN A 239 -16.71 25.82 -8.36
CA ASN A 239 -16.46 27.27 -8.24
C ASN A 239 -17.73 28.13 -8.02
N GLY A 240 -18.76 27.57 -7.39
CA GLY A 240 -20.02 28.27 -7.12
C GLY A 240 -20.98 28.33 -8.31
N GLU A 241 -20.69 27.69 -9.44
CA GLU A 241 -21.56 27.61 -10.61
C GLU A 241 -22.18 26.22 -10.78
N MET A 242 -23.40 26.17 -11.32
CA MET A 242 -24.12 24.92 -11.59
C MET A 242 -23.85 24.43 -13.01
N TYR A 243 -23.44 23.17 -13.12
CA TYR A 243 -23.14 22.47 -14.36
C TYR A 243 -24.02 21.23 -14.52
N SER A 244 -24.41 20.94 -15.77
CA SER A 244 -25.16 19.74 -16.15
C SER A 244 -26.39 19.45 -15.27
N VAL A 245 -27.26 20.45 -15.11
CA VAL A 245 -28.47 20.32 -14.29
C VAL A 245 -29.44 19.35 -14.97
N LYS A 246 -29.81 18.30 -14.26
CA LYS A 246 -30.71 17.24 -14.72
C LYS A 246 -31.94 17.09 -13.82
N VAL A 247 -33.12 16.96 -14.41
CA VAL A 247 -34.31 16.49 -13.69
C VAL A 247 -34.23 14.98 -13.54
N VAL A 248 -34.24 14.51 -12.29
CA VAL A 248 -34.18 13.07 -11.97
C VAL A 248 -35.56 12.50 -11.67
N LYS A 249 -36.46 13.31 -11.12
CA LYS A 249 -37.83 12.91 -10.82
C LYS A 249 -38.76 14.11 -10.99
N TRP A 250 -39.90 13.90 -11.64
CA TRP A 250 -40.99 14.86 -11.67
C TRP A 250 -41.91 14.62 -10.46
N GLU A 251 -42.39 15.69 -9.84
CA GLU A 251 -43.45 15.67 -8.81
C GLU A 251 -44.82 15.96 -9.41
#